data_AF-A0A7W5E6J8-F1
#
_entry.id   AF-A0A7W5E6J8-F1
#
_cell.length_a   1.000
_cell.length_b   1.000
_cell.length_c   1.000
_cell.angle_alpha   90.00
_cell.angle_beta   90.00
_cell.angle_gamma   90.00
#
_symmetry.space_group_name_H-M   'P 1'
#
loop_
_entity.id
_entity.type
_entity.pdbx_description
1 polymer ?
#
loop_
_entity_poly.entity_id
_entity_poly.type
_entity_poly.pdbx_seq_one_letter_code
_entity_poly.pdbx_strand_id
1 'polypeptide(L)'
;MHTATDLIRRTEEMFDRISLIDGGISIREAIVMDNYGTVTERKEARSKDELTDWHCLVGTDHLKRHVNAGVLCFIDARGMRFYLPPCFVTILPLDTPGDCPEIFRGVLFHLSGSDEQFALLNQPQTVLIRDILLHLEQKTDRWYRRNIEGAIRSVARRLSTQY
;
A
#
# COMPACT_ATOMS: atom_id res chain seq x y z
N MET A 1 -15.98 -5.09 -15.60
CA MET A 1 -15.03 -5.49 -14.55
C MET A 1 -13.64 -5.32 -15.13
N HIS A 2 -12.72 -4.66 -14.42
CA HIS A 2 -11.40 -4.35 -14.97
C HIS A 2 -10.50 -5.58 -14.98
N THR A 3 -9.65 -5.72 -16.00
CA THR A 3 -8.62 -6.76 -16.01
C THR A 3 -7.47 -6.38 -15.07
N ALA A 4 -6.64 -7.35 -14.68
CA ALA A 4 -5.43 -7.06 -13.90
C ALA A 4 -4.52 -6.06 -14.62
N THR A 5 -4.34 -6.23 -15.94
CA THR A 5 -3.57 -5.32 -16.79
C THR A 5 -4.12 -3.90 -16.79
N ASP A 6 -5.46 -3.73 -16.87
CA ASP A 6 -6.09 -2.40 -16.80
C ASP A 6 -5.85 -1.72 -15.45
N LEU A 7 -5.93 -2.49 -14.36
CA LEU A 7 -5.73 -1.98 -13.00
C LEU A 7 -4.28 -1.59 -12.74
N ILE A 8 -3.32 -2.36 -13.27
CA ILE A 8 -1.89 -2.03 -13.22
C ILE A 8 -1.63 -0.72 -13.97
N ARG A 9 -2.09 -0.62 -15.23
CA ARG A 9 -1.93 0.61 -16.03
C ARG A 9 -2.54 1.84 -15.33
N ARG A 10 -3.75 1.71 -14.77
CA ARG A 10 -4.38 2.79 -13.98
C ARG A 10 -3.58 3.14 -12.73
N THR A 11 -2.95 2.14 -12.09
CA THR A 11 -2.08 2.37 -10.93
C THR A 11 -0.85 3.17 -11.32
N GLU A 12 -0.19 2.80 -12.41
CA GLU A 12 0.95 3.55 -12.97
C GLU A 12 0.57 4.99 -13.27
N GLU A 13 -0.57 5.22 -13.94
CA GLU A 13 -1.03 6.57 -14.29
C GLU A 13 -1.45 7.42 -13.08
N MET A 14 -2.24 6.86 -12.16
CA MET A 14 -2.79 7.63 -11.03
C MET A 14 -1.78 7.87 -9.91
N PHE A 15 -0.69 7.10 -9.90
CA PHE A 15 0.40 7.24 -8.94
C PHE A 15 1.71 7.66 -9.60
N ASP A 16 1.66 8.17 -10.83
CA ASP A 16 2.79 8.78 -11.50
C ASP A 16 3.35 9.95 -10.67
N ARG A 17 4.68 10.08 -10.65
CA ARG A 17 5.45 11.12 -9.94
C ARG A 17 5.26 11.20 -8.43
N ILE A 18 4.63 10.21 -7.81
CA ILE A 18 4.57 10.16 -6.36
C ILE A 18 5.94 9.80 -5.83
N SER A 19 6.47 10.67 -4.99
CA SER A 19 7.76 10.54 -4.37
C SER A 19 7.66 10.84 -2.87
N LEU A 20 8.66 10.40 -2.13
CA LEU A 20 8.90 10.72 -0.73
C LEU A 20 9.91 11.85 -0.54
N ILE A 21 10.46 12.46 -1.60
CA ILE A 21 11.49 13.51 -1.49
C ILE A 21 11.02 14.65 -0.57
N ASP A 22 9.79 15.11 -0.74
CA ASP A 22 9.19 16.23 0.00
C ASP A 22 8.55 15.80 1.34
N GLY A 23 9.00 14.68 1.90
CA GLY A 23 8.58 14.15 3.19
C GLY A 23 7.67 12.92 3.11
N GLY A 24 7.24 12.46 4.28
CA GLY A 24 6.63 11.14 4.46
C GLY A 24 7.61 10.15 5.09
N ILE A 25 7.09 9.20 5.85
CA ILE A 25 7.92 8.20 6.55
C ILE A 25 8.27 7.09 5.56
N SER A 26 9.57 6.87 5.33
CA SER A 26 10.07 5.76 4.52
C SER A 26 10.09 4.43 5.29
N ILE A 27 10.20 3.31 4.58
CA ILE A 27 10.28 1.97 5.20
C ILE A 27 11.46 1.88 6.18
N ARG A 28 12.66 2.37 5.85
CA ARG A 28 13.79 2.25 6.79
C ARG A 28 13.64 3.18 7.97
N GLU A 29 13.06 4.36 7.79
CA GLU A 29 12.70 5.22 8.93
C GLU A 29 11.72 4.54 9.88
N ALA A 30 10.67 3.92 9.34
CA ALA A 30 9.67 3.22 10.12
C ALA A 30 10.26 2.03 10.90
N ILE A 31 11.22 1.31 10.31
CA ILE A 31 11.96 0.24 11.03
C ILE A 31 12.74 0.83 12.20
N VAL A 32 13.41 1.96 12.02
CA VAL A 32 14.12 2.60 13.13
C VAL A 32 13.14 3.07 14.21
N MET A 33 11.98 3.61 13.84
CA MET A 33 10.93 4.00 14.78
C MET A 33 10.42 2.82 15.60
N ASP A 34 10.15 1.69 14.95
CA ASP A 34 9.71 0.44 15.60
C ASP A 34 10.76 -0.09 16.59
N ASN A 35 12.04 0.11 16.28
CA ASN A 35 13.16 -0.24 17.17
C ASN A 35 13.51 0.86 18.19
N TYR A 36 12.61 1.85 18.40
CA TYR A 36 12.81 2.97 19.34
C TYR A 36 14.08 3.80 19.07
N GLY A 37 14.55 3.82 17.83
CA GLY A 37 15.74 4.55 17.44
C GLY A 37 15.53 6.07 17.42
N THR A 38 16.65 6.77 17.51
CA THR A 38 16.75 8.23 17.56
C THR A 38 16.42 8.89 16.23
N VAL A 39 16.19 10.21 16.27
CA VAL A 39 15.98 11.03 15.07
C VAL A 39 17.19 10.98 14.13
N THR A 40 18.40 10.88 14.66
CA THR A 40 19.63 10.78 13.85
C THR A 40 19.66 9.46 13.09
N GLU A 41 19.41 8.34 13.76
CA GLU A 41 19.35 7.02 13.12
C GLU A 41 18.26 6.95 12.06
N ARG A 42 17.11 7.60 12.29
CA ARG A 42 16.04 7.71 11.28
C ARG A 42 16.51 8.44 10.02
N LYS A 43 17.21 9.57 10.18
CA LYS A 43 17.77 10.33 9.03
C LYS A 43 18.81 9.53 8.26
N GLU A 44 19.67 8.79 8.96
CA GLU A 44 20.67 7.92 8.34
C GLU A 44 20.05 6.69 7.65
N ALA A 45 18.95 6.18 8.18
CA ALA A 45 18.20 5.10 7.55
C ALA A 45 17.50 5.58 6.27
N ARG A 46 16.85 6.75 6.34
CA ARG A 46 16.18 7.40 5.21
C ARG A 46 17.09 7.64 4.01
N SER A 47 18.35 8.01 4.24
CA SER A 47 19.29 8.29 3.14
C SER A 47 19.63 7.07 2.27
N LYS A 48 19.21 5.87 2.71
CA LYS A 48 19.39 4.59 2.01
C LYS A 48 18.12 4.08 1.33
N ASP A 49 17.02 4.83 1.41
CA ASP A 49 15.76 4.48 0.77
C ASP A 49 15.66 5.02 -0.66
N GLU A 50 14.92 4.29 -1.49
CA GLU A 50 14.41 4.83 -2.75
C GLU A 50 13.24 5.78 -2.43
N LEU A 51 13.40 7.05 -2.79
CA LEU A 51 12.44 8.10 -2.45
C LEU A 51 11.74 8.68 -3.67
N THR A 52 12.19 8.36 -4.88
CA THR A 52 11.81 9.04 -6.12
C THR A 52 10.94 8.18 -7.01
N ASP A 53 11.23 6.88 -7.06
CA ASP A 53 10.58 5.94 -7.97
C ASP A 53 10.10 4.69 -7.24
N TRP A 54 8.79 4.61 -7.00
CA TRP A 54 8.19 3.45 -6.36
C TRP A 54 8.26 2.18 -7.22
N HIS A 55 8.48 2.28 -8.55
CA HIS A 55 8.55 1.11 -9.44
C HIS A 55 9.71 0.18 -9.06
N CYS A 56 10.81 0.74 -8.54
CA CYS A 56 11.96 -0.01 -8.03
C CYS A 56 11.64 -0.98 -6.89
N LEU A 57 10.47 -0.85 -6.25
CA LEU A 57 10.04 -1.69 -5.14
C LEU A 57 9.15 -2.86 -5.56
N VAL A 58 8.61 -2.86 -6.77
CA VAL A 58 7.68 -3.88 -7.28
C VAL A 58 8.31 -5.26 -7.20
N GLY A 59 7.63 -6.19 -6.52
CA GLY A 59 8.07 -7.58 -6.39
C GLY A 59 9.31 -7.81 -5.52
N THR A 60 9.94 -6.77 -5.00
CA THR A 60 11.20 -6.89 -4.24
C THR A 60 11.00 -7.59 -2.89
N ASP A 61 12.01 -8.35 -2.47
CA ASP A 61 12.02 -8.95 -1.13
C ASP A 61 12.07 -7.90 -0.03
N HIS A 62 12.66 -6.72 -0.31
CA HIS A 62 12.65 -5.59 0.60
C HIS A 62 11.21 -5.16 0.92
N LEU A 63 10.39 -4.90 -0.09
CA LEU A 63 8.98 -4.54 0.11
C LEU A 63 8.23 -5.64 0.85
N LYS A 64 8.30 -6.88 0.37
CA LYS A 64 7.57 -8.03 0.95
C LYS A 64 7.91 -8.23 2.43
N ARG A 65 9.21 -8.27 2.76
CA ARG A 65 9.69 -8.50 4.12
C ARG A 65 9.17 -7.43 5.08
N HIS A 66 9.23 -6.16 4.69
CA HIS A 66 8.89 -5.08 5.60
C HIS A 66 7.38 -4.87 5.73
N VAL A 67 6.62 -5.05 4.65
CA VAL A 67 5.15 -5.07 4.73
C VAL A 67 4.67 -6.19 5.67
N ASN A 68 5.25 -7.39 5.56
CA ASN A 68 4.93 -8.50 6.47
C ASN A 68 5.30 -8.23 7.93
N ALA A 69 6.38 -7.46 8.16
CA ALA A 69 6.83 -7.10 9.50
C ALA A 69 5.96 -6.00 10.15
N GLY A 70 4.90 -5.52 9.49
CA GLY A 70 4.00 -4.50 10.04
C GLY A 70 4.55 -3.09 9.94
N VAL A 71 5.59 -2.85 9.12
CA VAL A 71 6.22 -1.52 8.96
C VAL A 71 5.20 -0.43 8.62
N LEU A 72 4.15 -0.80 7.87
CA LEU A 72 3.12 0.09 7.41
C LEU A 72 2.31 0.72 8.57
N CYS A 73 2.35 0.17 9.79
CA CYS A 73 1.76 0.79 11.00
C CYS A 73 2.40 2.14 11.35
N PHE A 74 3.67 2.34 10.99
CA PHE A 74 4.45 3.53 11.33
C PHE A 74 4.50 4.55 10.19
N ILE A 75 3.92 4.22 9.04
CA ILE A 75 3.97 5.05 7.86
C ILE A 75 2.81 6.06 7.90
N ASP A 76 3.08 7.30 7.49
CA ASP A 76 2.08 8.35 7.41
C ASP A 76 1.32 8.35 6.06
N ALA A 77 0.42 9.31 5.87
CA ALA A 77 -0.37 9.39 4.65
C ALA A 77 0.45 9.55 3.37
N ARG A 78 1.60 10.24 3.45
CA ARG A 78 2.51 10.43 2.31
C ARG A 78 3.18 9.11 1.95
N GLY A 79 3.71 8.40 2.93
CA GLY A 79 4.30 7.08 2.71
C GLY A 79 3.30 6.03 2.25
N MET A 80 2.07 6.00 2.77
CA MET A 80 1.05 5.08 2.24
C MET A 80 0.75 5.35 0.78
N ARG A 81 0.61 6.62 0.40
CA ARG A 81 0.40 6.99 -0.99
C ARG A 81 1.55 6.54 -1.90
N PHE A 82 2.80 6.48 -1.40
CA PHE A 82 3.98 6.01 -2.13
C PHE A 82 4.12 4.47 -2.15
N TYR A 83 3.81 3.77 -1.06
CA TYR A 83 4.04 2.31 -0.92
C TYR A 83 2.86 1.43 -1.35
N LEU A 84 1.64 1.97 -1.47
CA LEU A 84 0.49 1.23 -1.99
C LEU A 84 0.67 0.75 -3.45
N PRO A 85 1.10 1.60 -4.41
CA PRO A 85 1.25 1.20 -5.81
C PRO A 85 2.12 -0.04 -6.03
N PRO A 86 3.36 -0.13 -5.51
CA PRO A 86 4.18 -1.30 -5.75
C PRO A 86 3.58 -2.57 -5.09
N CYS A 87 2.82 -2.43 -4.00
CA CYS A 87 2.09 -3.55 -3.42
C CYS A 87 1.00 -4.07 -4.38
N PHE A 88 0.18 -3.18 -4.93
CA PHE A 88 -0.88 -3.56 -5.88
C PHE A 88 -0.32 -4.18 -7.15
N VAL A 89 0.68 -3.54 -7.76
CA VAL A 89 1.33 -4.06 -8.98
C VAL A 89 1.98 -5.42 -8.75
N THR A 90 2.46 -5.69 -7.53
CA THR A 90 3.00 -7.02 -7.18
C THR A 90 1.93 -8.12 -7.11
N ILE A 91 0.74 -7.84 -6.57
CA ILE A 91 -0.27 -8.88 -6.30
C ILE A 91 -1.33 -9.03 -7.38
N LEU A 92 -1.59 -8.00 -8.19
CA LEU A 92 -2.60 -8.02 -9.27
C LEU A 92 -2.38 -9.13 -10.33
N PRO A 93 -1.13 -9.43 -10.77
CA PRO A 93 -0.88 -10.47 -11.77
C PRO A 93 -1.07 -11.90 -11.25
N LEU A 94 -1.09 -12.11 -9.93
CA LEU A 94 -1.09 -13.44 -9.34
C LEU A 94 -2.42 -14.18 -9.62
N ASP A 95 -2.35 -15.50 -9.72
CA ASP A 95 -3.53 -16.35 -9.85
C ASP A 95 -4.39 -16.27 -8.59
N THR A 96 -3.72 -16.39 -7.42
CA THR A 96 -4.32 -16.03 -6.15
C THR A 96 -3.47 -14.96 -5.45
N PRO A 97 -4.06 -13.91 -4.87
CA PRO A 97 -3.28 -12.94 -4.10
C PRO A 97 -2.62 -13.57 -2.86
N GLY A 98 -3.10 -14.76 -2.44
CA GLY A 98 -2.48 -15.58 -1.40
C GLY A 98 -1.10 -16.13 -1.75
N ASP A 99 -0.69 -16.09 -3.03
CA ASP A 99 0.65 -16.49 -3.47
C ASP A 99 1.74 -15.47 -3.05
N CYS A 100 1.34 -14.27 -2.60
CA CYS A 100 2.20 -13.33 -1.90
C CYS A 100 1.51 -12.85 -0.61
N PRO A 101 1.41 -13.72 0.41
CA PRO A 101 0.63 -13.45 1.61
C PRO A 101 1.19 -12.27 2.41
N GLU A 102 2.49 -11.98 2.29
CA GLU A 102 3.18 -10.87 2.94
C GLU A 102 2.52 -9.54 2.59
N ILE A 103 2.42 -9.26 1.28
CA ILE A 103 1.86 -8.02 0.78
C ILE A 103 0.34 -8.06 0.93
N PHE A 104 -0.29 -9.17 0.56
CA PHE A 104 -1.75 -9.24 0.56
C PHE A 104 -2.34 -9.03 1.96
N ARG A 105 -1.81 -9.71 2.99
CA ARG A 105 -2.30 -9.55 4.36
C ARG A 105 -2.02 -8.15 4.90
N GLY A 106 -0.81 -7.63 4.69
CA GLY A 106 -0.43 -6.29 5.14
C GLY A 106 -1.35 -5.22 4.55
N VAL A 107 -1.51 -5.21 3.23
CA VAL A 107 -2.37 -4.23 2.53
C VAL A 107 -3.82 -4.31 3.02
N LEU A 108 -4.40 -5.51 3.15
CA LEU A 108 -5.78 -5.65 3.62
C LEU A 108 -5.95 -5.18 5.07
N PHE A 109 -4.98 -5.47 5.95
CA PHE A 109 -5.00 -5.01 7.33
C PHE A 109 -5.02 -3.48 7.39
N HIS A 110 -4.11 -2.82 6.66
CA HIS A 110 -4.01 -1.36 6.67
C HIS A 110 -5.22 -0.69 6.01
N LEU A 111 -5.70 -1.18 4.87
CA LEU A 111 -6.89 -0.62 4.22
C LEU A 111 -8.16 -0.77 5.06
N SER A 112 -8.20 -1.76 5.96
CA SER A 112 -9.27 -1.91 6.95
C SER A 112 -9.14 -0.97 8.16
N GLY A 113 -7.96 -0.37 8.36
CA GLY A 113 -7.59 0.43 9.52
C GLY A 113 -7.93 1.93 9.42
N SER A 114 -7.12 2.77 10.08
CA SER A 114 -7.34 4.21 10.27
C SER A 114 -7.40 5.00 8.95
N ASP A 115 -8.25 6.02 8.89
CA ASP A 115 -8.37 6.93 7.75
C ASP A 115 -7.19 7.89 7.60
N GLU A 116 -6.48 8.17 8.70
CA GLU A 116 -5.38 9.13 8.70
C GLU A 116 -4.27 8.73 7.72
N GLN A 117 -3.93 7.45 7.66
CA GLN A 117 -2.93 6.91 6.73
C GLN A 117 -3.35 7.00 5.25
N PHE A 118 -4.61 7.32 4.97
CA PHE A 118 -5.16 7.42 3.61
C PHE A 118 -5.67 8.82 3.28
N ALA A 119 -5.47 9.80 4.17
CA ALA A 119 -6.02 11.15 4.05
C ALA A 119 -5.52 11.92 2.80
N LEU A 120 -4.40 11.51 2.20
CA LEU A 120 -3.83 12.14 1.00
C LEU A 120 -4.22 11.45 -0.32
N LEU A 121 -5.01 10.37 -0.26
CA LEU A 121 -5.57 9.78 -1.46
C LEU A 121 -6.68 10.68 -2.00
N ASN A 122 -6.54 11.08 -3.26
CA ASN A 122 -7.64 11.76 -3.94
C ASN A 122 -8.73 10.77 -4.34
N GLN A 123 -9.89 11.29 -4.69
CA GLN A 123 -11.03 10.46 -5.05
C GLN A 123 -10.75 9.48 -6.20
N PRO A 124 -10.11 9.86 -7.33
CA PRO A 124 -9.72 8.90 -8.36
C PRO A 124 -8.87 7.72 -7.84
N GLN A 125 -7.89 7.99 -6.98
CA GLN A 125 -7.04 6.97 -6.37
C GLN A 125 -7.85 6.06 -5.44
N THR A 126 -8.75 6.62 -4.62
CA THR A 126 -9.62 5.82 -3.74
C THR A 126 -10.58 4.94 -4.55
N VAL A 127 -11.12 5.44 -5.67
CA VAL A 127 -11.94 4.66 -6.61
C VAL A 127 -11.12 3.51 -7.21
N LEU A 128 -9.89 3.77 -7.65
CA LEU A 128 -9.00 2.73 -8.17
C LEU A 128 -8.72 1.65 -7.12
N ILE A 129 -8.44 2.02 -5.87
CA ILE A 129 -8.21 1.05 -4.79
C ILE A 129 -9.44 0.18 -4.55
N ARG A 130 -10.65 0.75 -4.58
CA ARG A 130 -11.90 -0.03 -4.50
C ARG A 130 -11.99 -1.02 -5.66
N ASP A 131 -11.73 -0.58 -6.89
CA ASP A 131 -11.80 -1.44 -8.08
C ASP A 131 -10.75 -2.57 -8.00
N ILE A 132 -9.55 -2.30 -7.48
CA ILE A 132 -8.52 -3.30 -7.19
C ILE A 132 -9.01 -4.32 -6.16
N LEU A 133 -9.57 -3.88 -5.04
CA LEU A 133 -10.08 -4.79 -4.01
C LEU A 133 -11.20 -5.69 -4.52
N LEU A 134 -12.12 -5.16 -5.33
CA LEU A 134 -13.19 -5.94 -5.96
C LEU A 134 -12.65 -6.99 -6.95
N HIS A 135 -11.55 -6.69 -7.65
CA HIS A 135 -10.86 -7.66 -8.50
C HIS A 135 -10.18 -8.75 -7.67
N LEU A 136 -9.45 -8.35 -6.61
CA LEU A 136 -8.76 -9.28 -5.72
C LEU A 136 -9.75 -10.21 -4.98
N GLU A 137 -10.93 -9.71 -4.60
CA GLU A 137 -11.98 -10.48 -3.91
C GLU A 137 -12.37 -11.75 -4.67
N GLN A 138 -12.44 -11.67 -6.00
CA GLN A 138 -12.86 -12.80 -6.85
C GLN A 138 -11.85 -13.93 -6.89
N LYS A 139 -10.57 -13.59 -6.67
CA LYS A 139 -9.45 -14.52 -6.61
C LYS A 139 -9.13 -14.93 -5.15
N THR A 140 -9.85 -14.38 -4.18
CA THR A 140 -9.52 -14.53 -2.77
C THR A 140 -10.19 -15.76 -2.16
N ASP A 141 -9.38 -16.61 -1.54
CA ASP A 141 -9.88 -17.76 -0.78
C ASP A 141 -10.71 -17.37 0.45
N ARG A 142 -11.56 -18.32 0.88
CA ARG A 142 -12.48 -18.14 2.02
C ARG A 142 -11.80 -17.64 3.30
N TRP A 143 -10.52 -17.95 3.50
CA TRP A 143 -9.76 -17.57 4.69
C TRP A 143 -9.55 -16.06 4.82
N TYR A 144 -9.44 -15.35 3.70
CA TYR A 144 -9.20 -13.91 3.67
C TYR A 144 -10.44 -13.09 3.32
N ARG A 145 -11.59 -13.75 3.07
CA ARG A 145 -12.84 -13.11 2.68
C ARG A 145 -13.25 -11.99 3.63
N ARG A 146 -13.20 -12.25 4.95
CA ARG A 146 -13.56 -11.24 5.96
C ARG A 146 -12.63 -10.02 5.92
N ASN A 147 -11.34 -10.23 5.66
CA ASN A 147 -10.35 -9.16 5.57
C ASN A 147 -10.59 -8.30 4.34
N ILE A 148 -10.80 -8.91 3.17
CA ILE A 148 -11.02 -8.14 1.93
C ILE A 148 -12.36 -7.39 1.95
N GLU A 149 -13.42 -8.00 2.45
CA GLU A 149 -14.71 -7.30 2.65
C GLU A 149 -14.56 -6.12 3.64
N GLY A 150 -13.75 -6.28 4.68
CA GLY A 150 -13.42 -5.21 5.63
C GLY A 150 -12.74 -4.03 4.95
N ALA A 151 -11.73 -4.31 4.13
CA ALA A 151 -11.03 -3.30 3.34
C ALA A 151 -11.97 -2.60 2.35
N ILE A 152 -12.81 -3.36 1.62
CA ILE A 152 -13.80 -2.81 0.67
C ILE A 152 -14.76 -1.86 1.38
N ARG A 153 -15.32 -2.26 2.53
CA ARG A 153 -16.23 -1.40 3.31
C ARG A 153 -15.53 -0.13 3.79
N SER A 154 -14.28 -0.24 4.27
CA SER A 154 -13.53 0.92 4.75
C SER A 154 -13.23 1.90 3.62
N VAL A 155 -12.81 1.41 2.45
CA VAL A 155 -12.59 2.24 1.25
C VAL A 155 -13.90 2.87 0.74
N ALA A 156 -15.00 2.13 0.74
CA ALA A 156 -16.31 2.67 0.35
C ALA A 156 -16.77 3.80 1.28
N ARG A 157 -16.55 3.66 2.60
CA ARG A 157 -16.81 4.71 3.58
C ARG A 157 -15.99 5.97 3.29
N ARG A 158 -14.70 5.83 2.98
CA ARG A 158 -13.83 6.97 2.60
C ARG A 158 -14.34 7.71 1.37
N LEU A 159 -14.83 6.98 0.37
CA LEU A 159 -15.45 7.60 -0.80
C LEU A 159 -16.69 8.41 -0.42
N SER A 160 -17.53 7.91 0.48
CA SER A 160 -18.73 8.65 0.91
C SER A 160 -18.44 9.92 1.71
N THR A 161 -17.30 10.00 2.39
CA THR A 161 -16.90 11.19 3.18
C THR A 161 -16.12 12.24 2.39
N GLN A 162 -15.75 11.94 1.14
CA GLN A 162 -15.14 12.90 0.22
C GLN A 162 -16.20 13.76 -0.52
N TYR A 163 -17.48 13.61 -0.14
CA TYR A 163 -18.65 14.35 -0.64
C TYR A 163 -19.34 15.12 0.47
#